data_AF-A0A7Y2CRC3-F1
#
_entry.id   AF-A0A7Y2CRC3-F1
#
_cell.length_a   1.000
_cell.length_b   1.000
_cell.length_c   1.000
_cell.angle_alpha   90.00
_cell.angle_beta   90.00
_cell.angle_gamma   90.00
#
_symmetry.space_group_name_H-M   'P 1'
#
loop_
_entity.id
_entity.type
_entity.pdbx_description
1 polymer ?
#
loop_
_entity_poly.entity_id
_entity_poly.type
_entity_poly.pdbx_seq_one_letter_code
_entity_poly.pdbx_strand_id
1 'polypeptide(L)' 'MNFIGVAGRDELAAINDFITTLDVGSFKHAVDDDGTLWSSYGITTQPSFIFMDDSGDMTTHVGALGLEGLSEQLSALAS' A
#
# COMPACT_ATOMS: atom_id res chain seq x y z
N MET A 1 -4.12 10.93 8.49
CA MET A 1 -3.96 9.75 7.61
C MET A 1 -2.48 9.42 7.51
N ASN A 2 -2.10 8.16 7.65
CA ASN A 2 -0.74 7.70 7.40
C ASN A 2 -0.75 6.79 6.17
N PHE A 3 0.30 6.88 5.35
CA PHE A 3 0.48 6.02 4.19
C PHE A 3 1.78 5.25 4.34
N ILE A 4 1.74 3.95 4.04
CA ILE A 4 2.90 3.07 3.99
C ILE A 4 2.84 2.31 2.67
N GLY A 5 3.81 2.54 1.80
CA GLY A 5 4.02 1.67 0.63
C GLY A 5 4.63 0.35 1.10
N VAL A 6 4.14 -0.78 0.60
CA VAL A 6 4.70 -2.09 0.93
C VAL A 6 5.19 -2.74 -0.36
N ALA A 7 6.47 -2.54 -0.65
CA ALA A 7 7.10 -3.11 -1.83
C ALA A 7 7.48 -4.56 -1.54
N GLY A 8 7.16 -5.47 -2.46
CA GLY A 8 7.55 -6.88 -2.38
C GLY A 8 7.86 -7.41 -3.77
N ARG A 9 8.44 -8.61 -3.84
CA ARG A 9 8.76 -9.32 -5.09
C ARG A 9 9.73 -8.60 -6.03
N ASP A 10 10.62 -7.77 -5.50
CA ASP A 10 11.68 -7.12 -6.26
C ASP A 10 12.92 -6.87 -5.38
N GLU A 11 14.04 -6.51 -6.01
CA GLU A 11 15.27 -6.16 -5.31
C GLU A 11 15.23 -4.73 -4.76
N LEU A 12 15.93 -4.48 -3.65
CA LEU A 12 15.96 -3.17 -2.99
C LEU A 12 16.37 -2.02 -3.94
N ALA A 13 17.27 -2.29 -4.90
CA ALA A 13 17.68 -1.28 -5.88
C ALA A 13 16.51 -0.87 -6.80
N ALA A 14 15.77 -1.83 -7.34
CA ALA A 14 14.61 -1.56 -8.20
C ALA A 14 13.48 -0.84 -7.44
N ILE A 15 13.27 -1.19 -6.16
CA ILE A 15 12.31 -0.51 -5.29
C ILE A 15 12.70 0.97 -5.08
N ASN A 16 13.97 1.26 -4.79
CA ASN A 16 14.44 2.63 -4.62
C ASN A 16 14.37 3.46 -5.92
N ASP A 17 14.68 2.84 -7.06
CA ASP A 17 14.56 3.46 -8.38
C ASP A 17 13.10 3.80 -8.68
N PHE A 18 12.16 2.92 -8.35
CA PHE A 18 10.72 3.17 -8.46
C PHE A 18 10.29 4.36 -7.61
N ILE A 19 10.69 4.40 -6.33
CA ILE A 19 10.34 5.48 -5.40
C ILE A 19 10.82 6.83 -5.93
N THR A 20 12.05 6.87 -6.43
CA THR A 20 12.68 8.09 -6.96
C THR A 20 12.02 8.52 -8.28
N THR A 21 11.80 7.57 -9.18
CA THR A 21 11.28 7.85 -10.54
C THR A 21 9.84 8.34 -10.52
N LEU A 22 9.01 7.80 -9.62
CA LEU A 22 7.60 8.19 -9.49
C LEU A 22 7.37 9.29 -8.44
N ASP A 23 8.43 9.78 -7.81
CA ASP A 23 8.37 10.81 -6.76
C ASP A 23 7.41 10.46 -5.61
N VAL A 24 7.40 9.19 -5.21
CA VAL A 24 6.54 8.68 -4.13
C VAL A 24 7.26 8.60 -2.78
N GLY A 25 8.38 9.31 -2.62
CA GLY A 25 9.20 9.33 -1.40
C GLY A 25 8.62 10.16 -0.24
N SER A 26 7.48 10.81 -0.42
CA SER A 26 6.85 11.68 0.58
C SER A 26 6.21 10.93 1.76
N PHE A 27 6.01 9.61 1.63
CA PHE A 27 5.54 8.73 2.69
C PHE A 27 6.49 7.53 2.88
N LYS A 28 6.32 6.81 3.98
CA LYS A 28 7.21 5.70 4.34
C LYS A 28 6.99 4.50 3.43
N HIS A 29 8.05 3.77 3.15
CA HIS A 29 8.00 2.50 2.43
C HIS A 29 8.61 1.39 3.29
N ALA A 30 7.92 0.25 3.36
CA ALA A 30 8.42 -1.00 3.92
C ALA A 30 8.79 -1.94 2.76
N VAL A 31 9.84 -2.73 2.96
CA VAL A 31 10.26 -3.78 2.03
C VAL A 31 9.85 -5.12 2.63
N ASP A 32 9.04 -5.86 1.88
CA ASP A 32 8.58 -7.22 2.17
C ASP A 32 9.32 -8.19 1.24
N ASP A 33 10.61 -8.39 1.55
CA ASP A 33 11.53 -9.21 0.76
C ASP A 33 11.25 -10.71 0.89
N ASP A 34 10.78 -11.15 2.06
CA ASP A 34 10.40 -12.53 2.34
C ASP A 34 8.91 -12.85 2.08
N GLY A 35 8.10 -11.83 1.76
CA GLY A 35 6.67 -11.97 1.46
C GLY A 35 5.78 -12.21 2.68
N THR A 36 6.33 -12.17 3.89
CA THR A 36 5.58 -12.45 5.12
C THR A 36 4.53 -11.39 5.41
N LEU A 37 4.81 -10.12 5.09
CA LEU A 37 3.88 -9.02 5.32
C LEU A 37 2.67 -9.14 4.38
N TRP A 38 2.90 -9.29 3.08
CA TRP A 38 1.84 -9.50 2.10
C TRP A 38 0.99 -10.73 2.45
N SER A 39 1.64 -11.85 2.78
CA SER A 39 0.93 -13.06 3.16
C SER A 39 0.09 -12.88 4.42
N SER A 40 0.56 -12.12 5.41
CA SER A 40 -0.19 -11.88 6.66
C SER A 40 -1.50 -11.11 6.43
N TYR A 41 -1.56 -10.31 5.36
CA TYR A 41 -2.75 -9.58 4.93
C TYR A 41 -3.50 -10.24 3.76
N GLY A 42 -3.12 -11.46 3.38
CA GLY A 42 -3.76 -12.19 2.28
C GLY A 42 -3.53 -11.57 0.89
N ILE A 43 -2.53 -10.69 0.74
CA ILE A 43 -2.20 -10.04 -0.52
C ILE A 43 -1.36 -10.97 -1.38
N THR A 44 -1.84 -11.25 -2.59
CA THR A 44 -1.16 -12.14 -3.55
C THR A 44 -0.77 -11.43 -4.85
N THR A 45 -1.25 -10.20 -5.07
CA THR A 45 -0.98 -9.42 -6.28
C THR A 45 -0.99 -7.92 -6.00
N GLN A 46 -0.14 -7.18 -6.72
CA GLN A 46 -0.26 -5.73 -6.87
C GLN A 46 -1.18 -5.35 -8.04
N PRO A 47 -1.74 -4.13 -8.06
CA PRO A 47 -1.87 -3.25 -6.90
C PRO A 47 -2.93 -3.79 -5.91
N SER A 48 -2.72 -3.53 -4.62
CA SER A 48 -3.67 -3.80 -3.55
C SER A 48 -3.58 -2.70 -2.50
N PHE A 49 -4.68 -2.41 -1.83
CA PHE A 49 -4.80 -1.36 -0.82
C PHE A 49 -5.45 -1.93 0.43
N ILE A 50 -4.92 -1.57 1.60
CA ILE A 50 -5.49 -1.89 2.90
C ILE A 50 -5.80 -0.57 3.58
N PHE A 51 -7.06 -0.39 3.95
CA PHE A 51 -7.54 0.74 4.73
C PHE A 51 -7.78 0.24 6.15
N MET A 52 -7.18 0.91 7.13
CA MET A 52 -7.26 0.55 8.55
C MET A 52 -7.66 1.78 9.34
N ASP A 53 -8.73 1.67 10.13
CA ASP A 53 -9.20 2.76 10.99
C ASP A 53 -8.45 2.81 12.33
N ASP A 54 -8.85 3.72 13.22
CA ASP A 54 -8.23 3.88 14.53
C ASP A 54 -8.59 2.79 15.55
N SER A 55 -9.64 2.01 15.26
CA SER A 55 -10.05 0.83 16.03
C SER A 55 -9.26 -0.42 15.64
N GLY A 56 -8.62 -0.38 14.46
CA GLY A 56 -7.86 -1.49 13.87
C GLY A 56 -8.66 -2.34 12.89
N ASP A 57 -9.91 -1.96 12.59
CA ASP A 57 -10.72 -2.63 11.58
C ASP A 57 -10.16 -2.34 10.18
N MET A 58 -10.13 -3.38 9.34
CA MET A 58 -9.47 -3.34 8.04
C MET A 58 -10.42 -3.66 6.88
N THR A 59 -10.29 -2.91 5.80
CA THR A 59 -10.89 -3.20 4.50
C THR A 59 -9.79 -3.34 3.45
N THR A 60 -9.84 -4.43 2.68
CA THR A 60 -8.88 -4.69 1.58
C THR A 60 -9.53 -4.49 0.23
N HIS A 61 -8.84 -3.80 -0.66
CA HIS A 61 -9.20 -3.67 -2.07
C HIS A 61 -8.07 -4.22 -2.95
N VAL A 62 -8.38 -5.25 -3.74
CA VAL A 62 -7.44 -5.82 -4.72
C VAL A 62 -7.74 -5.24 -6.09
N GLY A 63 -6.71 -4.72 -6.77
CA GLY A 63 -6.83 -4.05 -8.05
C GLY A 63 -6.64 -2.54 -7.96
N ALA A 64 -6.71 -1.88 -9.12
CA ALA A 64 -6.49 -0.45 -9.24
C ALA A 64 -7.75 0.33 -8.84
N LEU A 65 -7.60 1.32 -7.95
CA LEU A 65 -8.70 2.19 -7.51
C LEU A 65 -8.89 3.45 -8.37
N GLY A 66 -7.83 3.91 -9.04
CA GLY A 66 -7.81 5.26 -9.62
C GLY A 66 -7.96 6.35 -8.55
N LEU A 67 -8.06 7.61 -8.99
CA LEU A 67 -8.15 8.75 -8.08
C LEU A 67 -9.49 8.82 -7.33
N GLU A 68 -10.59 8.60 -8.04
CA GLU A 68 -11.95 8.68 -7.49
C GLU A 68 -12.17 7.60 -6.43
N GLY A 69 -11.90 6.33 -6.76
CA GLY A 69 -12.05 5.22 -5.83
C GLY A 69 -11.16 5.35 -4.58
N LEU A 70 -9.92 5.84 -4.75
CA LEU A 70 -9.06 6.10 -3.59
C LEU A 70 -9.63 7.22 -2.70
N SER A 71 -10.12 8.30 -3.31
CA SER A 71 -10.69 9.44 -2.58
C SER A 71 -11.94 9.06 -1.78
N GLU A 72 -12.79 8.19 -2.34
CA GLU A 72 -13.96 7.64 -1.65
C GLU A 72 -13.56 6.82 -0.43
N GLN A 73 -12.60 5.89 -0.58
CA GLN A 73 -12.12 5.07 0.54
C GLN A 73 -11.50 5.91 1.65
N LEU A 74 -10.72 6.94 1.30
CA LEU A 74 -10.12 7.85 2.28
C LEU A 74 -11.17 8.71 3.01
N SER A 75 -12.24 9.10 2.32
CA SER A 75 -13.33 9.85 2.95
C SER A 75 -14.12 8.99 3.93
N ALA A 76 -14.37 7.72 3.57
CA ALA A 76 -15.00 6.74 4.46
C ALA A 76 -14.14 6.47 5.70
N LEU A 77 -12.81 6.42 5.56
CA LEU A 77 -11.88 6.19 6.67
C LEU A 77 -11.77 7.36 7.64
N ALA A 78 -12.07 8.58 7.18
CA ALA A 78 -12.01 9.80 8.00
C ALA A 78 -13.33 10.12 8.71
N SER A 79 -14.38 9.32 8.49
CA SER A 79 -15.73 9.52 9.03
C SER A 79 -15.90 8.79 10.35
#